data_AF-A0A5M3WJU8-F1
#
_entry.id   AF-A0A5M3WJU8-F1
#
_cell.length_a   1.000
_cell.length_b   1.000
_cell.length_c   1.000
_cell.angle_alpha   90.00
_cell.angle_beta   90.00
_cell.angle_gamma   90.00
#
_symmetry.space_group_name_H-M   'P 1'
#
loop_
_entity.id
_entity.type
_entity.pdbx_description
1 polymer ?
#
loop_
_entity_poly.entity_id
_entity_poly.type
_entity_poly.pdbx_seq_one_letter_code
_entity_poly.pdbx_strand_id
1 'polypeptide(L)'
;MGKGAIITCRCGCERTGHNHGNHLLAGCHKRWRRAGKPAIPPRPPAPRETQPPWEPTTPAVIAAAIKAAQLSDRRYSIEWIAGHLDCSDRHVYRLAAAGRRILAAQQEGEDA
;
A
#
# COMPACT_ATOMS: atom_id res chain seq x y z
N MET A 1 26.67 -5.73 22.00
CA MET A 1 25.86 -4.51 21.81
C MET A 1 24.62 -4.63 22.69
N GLY A 2 24.54 -3.86 23.77
CA GLY A 2 23.41 -3.93 24.70
C GLY A 2 22.11 -3.51 24.00
N LYS A 3 21.04 -4.29 24.19
CA LYS A 3 19.71 -3.91 23.67
C LYS A 3 19.29 -2.63 24.41
N GLY A 4 19.07 -1.54 23.68
CA GLY A 4 18.67 -0.25 24.28
C GLY A 4 17.37 -0.38 25.10
N ALA A 5 17.13 0.59 25.99
CA ALA A 5 15.94 0.59 26.86
C ALA A 5 14.64 0.42 26.06
N ILE A 6 13.68 -0.33 26.61
CA ILE A 6 12.32 -0.43 26.05
C ILE A 6 11.59 0.88 26.35
N ILE A 7 11.00 1.48 25.32
CA ILE A 7 10.29 2.76 25.40
C ILE A 7 8.95 2.66 24.68
N THR A 8 8.00 3.54 25.04
CA THR A 8 6.87 3.87 24.16
C THR A 8 7.31 4.93 23.16
N CYS A 9 6.98 4.73 21.89
CA CYS A 9 7.50 5.55 20.80
C CYS A 9 6.92 6.97 20.77
N ARG A 10 7.78 7.99 20.83
CA ARG A 10 7.40 9.42 20.85
C ARG A 10 6.75 9.96 19.57
N CYS A 11 6.80 9.21 18.46
CA CYS A 11 6.09 9.58 17.22
C CYS A 11 4.56 9.48 17.33
N GLY A 12 3.99 9.13 18.50
CA GLY A 12 2.53 9.01 18.70
C GLY A 12 1.93 7.78 18.03
N CYS A 13 2.74 6.75 17.75
CA CYS A 13 2.27 5.46 17.25
C CYS A 13 1.89 4.47 18.36
N GLU A 14 2.13 4.85 19.62
CA GLU A 14 1.84 4.07 20.84
C GLU A 14 2.53 2.70 20.94
N ARG A 15 3.34 2.32 19.94
CA ARG A 15 4.12 1.08 19.96
C ARG A 15 5.24 1.15 21.00
N THR A 16 5.49 0.02 21.65
CA THR A 16 6.62 -0.19 22.55
C THR A 16 7.73 -1.01 21.88
N GLY A 17 8.98 -0.82 22.32
CA GLY A 17 10.12 -1.58 21.82
C GLY A 17 11.46 -0.91 22.13
N HIS A 18 12.55 -1.46 21.60
CA HIS A 18 13.88 -0.92 21.86
C HIS A 18 14.07 0.49 21.30
N ASN A 19 14.61 1.38 22.12
CA ASN A 19 14.98 2.73 21.75
C ASN A 19 16.12 2.71 20.70
N HIS A 20 15.88 3.37 19.56
CA HIS A 20 16.85 3.55 18.49
C HIS A 20 17.36 4.99 18.36
N GLY A 21 17.00 5.87 19.32
CA GLY A 21 17.37 7.29 19.38
C GLY A 21 16.15 8.20 19.44
N ASN A 22 16.26 9.33 20.15
CA ASN A 22 15.22 10.36 20.29
C ASN A 22 13.87 9.83 20.82
N HIS A 23 13.89 8.78 21.64
CA HIS A 23 12.68 8.08 22.09
C HIS A 23 11.84 7.53 20.93
N LEU A 24 12.49 7.03 19.88
CA LEU A 24 11.84 6.46 18.70
C LEU A 24 12.28 5.01 18.47
N LEU A 25 11.34 4.17 18.05
CA LEU A 25 11.61 2.84 17.51
C LEU A 25 12.25 2.94 16.13
N ALA A 26 12.95 1.89 15.69
CA ALA A 26 13.73 1.88 14.44
C ALA A 26 13.01 2.49 13.23
N GLY A 27 11.76 2.10 12.99
CA GLY A 27 10.94 2.62 11.89
C GLY A 27 10.58 4.11 12.02
N CYS A 28 10.21 4.56 13.22
CA CYS A 28 9.94 5.98 13.47
C CYS A 28 11.23 6.82 13.42
N HIS A 29 12.34 6.31 13.96
CA HIS A 29 13.64 6.99 13.93
C HIS A 29 14.14 7.18 12.48
N LYS A 30 13.96 6.18 11.60
CA LYS A 30 14.28 6.29 10.18
C LYS A 30 13.45 7.37 9.48
N ARG A 31 12.15 7.46 9.76
CA ARG A 31 11.27 8.52 9.21
C ARG A 31 11.66 9.90 9.71
N TRP A 32 11.93 10.04 11.00
CA TRP A 32 12.38 11.29 11.60
C TRP A 32 13.67 11.80 10.95
N ARG A 33 14.66 10.93 10.73
CA ARG A 33 15.88 11.29 9.98
C ARG A 33 15.59 11.74 8.55
N ARG A 34 14.70 11.05 7.83
CA ARG A 34 14.29 11.42 6.46
C ARG A 34 13.57 12.77 6.39
N ALA A 35 12.85 13.15 7.44
CA ALA A 35 12.14 14.43 7.54
C ALA A 35 13.05 15.60 7.97
N GLY A 36 14.37 15.41 8.03
CA GLY A 36 15.30 16.47 8.47
C GLY A 36 15.42 16.64 9.98
N LYS A 37 15.07 15.61 10.76
CA LYS A 37 15.17 15.60 12.23
C LYS A 37 14.38 16.73 12.93
N PRO A 38 13.08 16.92 12.63
CA PRO A 38 12.26 17.96 13.26
C PRO A 38 12.16 17.79 14.79
N ALA A 39 11.92 18.86 15.53
CA ALA A 39 11.77 18.79 17.00
C ALA A 39 10.64 17.84 17.43
N ILE A 40 9.55 17.78 16.65
CA ILE A 40 8.43 16.86 16.84
C ILE A 40 8.52 15.77 15.76
N PRO A 41 8.70 14.49 16.14
CA PRO A 41 8.74 13.40 15.17
C PRO A 41 7.41 13.28 14.39
N PRO A 42 7.45 13.09 13.06
CA PRO A 42 6.23 12.93 12.28
C PRO A 42 5.48 11.68 12.74
N ARG A 43 4.15 11.80 12.84
CA ARG A 43 3.28 10.65 13.10
C ARG A 43 3.53 9.56 12.05
N PRO A 44 3.43 8.27 12.43
CA PRO A 44 3.43 7.21 11.43
C PRO A 44 2.29 7.46 10.43
N PRO A 45 2.45 7.06 9.14
CA PRO A 45 1.30 6.97 8.26
C PRO A 45 0.27 6.02 8.89
N ALA A 46 -1.01 6.30 8.65
CA ALA A 46 -2.08 5.45 9.12
C ALA A 46 -1.86 3.99 8.64
N PRO A 47 -2.26 2.98 9.43
CA PRO A 47 -2.21 1.58 9.02
C PRO A 47 -2.82 1.40 7.63
N ARG A 48 -2.30 0.47 6.83
CA ARG A 48 -2.83 0.24 5.48
C ARG A 48 -4.31 -0.15 5.46
N GLU A 49 -4.80 -0.74 6.55
CA GLU A 49 -6.21 -1.12 6.72
C GLU A 49 -7.16 0.07 6.75
N THR A 50 -6.69 1.27 7.09
CA THR A 50 -7.52 2.48 7.08
C THR A 50 -7.40 3.29 5.80
N GLN A 51 -6.55 2.87 4.85
CA GLN A 51 -6.47 3.52 3.55
C GLN A 51 -7.49 2.88 2.62
N PRO A 52 -8.31 3.67 1.91
CA PRO A 52 -9.21 3.12 0.91
C PRO A 52 -8.40 2.33 -0.13
N PRO A 53 -8.99 1.28 -0.73
CA PRO A 53 -8.37 0.59 -1.85
C PRO A 53 -7.94 1.59 -2.92
N TRP A 54 -6.79 1.32 -3.56
CA TRP A 54 -6.40 2.14 -4.69
C TRP A 54 -7.40 1.96 -5.82
N GLU A 55 -7.88 3.07 -6.37
CA GLU A 55 -8.80 3.11 -7.50
C GLU A 55 -8.14 3.77 -8.73
N PRO A 56 -8.36 3.22 -9.93
CA PRO A 56 -7.88 3.80 -11.18
C PRO A 56 -8.75 5.02 -11.56
N THR A 57 -8.12 6.16 -11.81
CA THR A 57 -8.83 7.43 -12.06
C THR A 57 -8.89 7.86 -13.52
N THR A 58 -8.15 7.20 -14.40
CA THR A 58 -8.11 7.56 -15.83
C THR A 58 -8.71 6.45 -16.68
N PRO A 59 -9.37 6.76 -17.82
CA PRO A 59 -9.97 5.75 -18.69
C PRO A 59 -8.98 4.66 -19.14
N ALA A 60 -7.73 5.04 -19.45
CA ALA A 60 -6.69 4.10 -19.84
C ALA A 60 -6.34 3.11 -18.71
N VAL A 61 -6.23 3.61 -17.48
CA VAL A 61 -5.92 2.76 -16.32
C VAL A 61 -7.13 1.91 -15.91
N ILE A 62 -8.35 2.42 -16.06
CA ILE A 62 -9.59 1.64 -15.86
C ILE A 62 -9.64 0.47 -16.86
N ALA A 63 -9.37 0.72 -18.15
CA ALA A 63 -9.31 -0.33 -19.16
C ALA A 63 -8.22 -1.36 -18.86
N ALA A 64 -7.03 -0.92 -18.42
CA ALA A 64 -5.96 -1.80 -17.98
C ALA A 64 -6.37 -2.64 -16.75
N ALA A 65 -7.13 -2.06 -15.81
CA ALA A 65 -7.62 -2.75 -14.62
C ALA A 65 -8.60 -3.88 -14.99
N ILE A 66 -9.58 -3.58 -15.85
CA ILE A 66 -10.53 -4.56 -16.39
C ILE A 66 -9.78 -5.68 -17.11
N LYS A 67 -8.84 -5.32 -18.00
CA LYS A 67 -8.03 -6.28 -18.76
C LYS A 67 -7.19 -7.17 -17.84
N ALA A 68 -6.55 -6.61 -16.81
CA ALA A 68 -5.78 -7.36 -15.83
C ALA A 68 -6.65 -8.35 -15.04
N ALA A 69 -7.87 -7.96 -14.66
CA ALA A 69 -8.82 -8.84 -13.98
C ALA A 69 -9.22 -10.01 -14.89
N GLN A 70 -9.67 -9.74 -16.11
CA GLN A 70 -10.05 -10.77 -17.08
C GLN A 70 -8.92 -11.76 -17.39
N LEU A 71 -7.68 -11.26 -17.55
CA LEU A 71 -6.52 -12.12 -17.78
C LEU A 71 -6.17 -12.96 -16.54
N SER A 72 -6.33 -12.39 -15.34
CA SER A 72 -6.15 -13.13 -14.08
C SER A 72 -7.18 -14.26 -13.94
N ASP A 73 -8.44 -14.01 -14.31
CA ASP A 73 -9.52 -15.01 -14.25
C ASP A 73 -9.30 -16.14 -15.26
N ARG A 74 -8.67 -15.82 -16.40
CA ARG A 74 -8.17 -16.81 -17.38
C ARG A 74 -6.89 -17.53 -16.92
N ARG A 75 -6.43 -17.29 -15.70
CA ARG A 75 -5.25 -17.92 -15.07
C ARG A 75 -3.92 -17.68 -15.79
N TYR A 76 -3.79 -16.58 -16.52
CA TYR A 76 -2.47 -16.15 -16.98
C TYR A 76 -1.57 -15.80 -15.79
N SER A 77 -0.26 -16.08 -15.90
CA SER A 77 0.68 -15.75 -14.83
C SER A 77 0.82 -14.23 -14.67
N ILE A 78 1.11 -13.79 -13.44
CA ILE A 78 1.29 -12.36 -13.14
C ILE A 78 2.43 -11.76 -13.95
N GLU A 79 3.53 -12.50 -14.13
CA GLU A 79 4.67 -12.09 -14.95
C GLU A 79 4.28 -11.88 -16.42
N TRP A 80 3.47 -12.78 -16.98
CA TRP A 80 2.99 -12.63 -18.34
C TRP A 80 2.07 -11.40 -18.48
N ILE A 81 1.15 -11.20 -17.53
CA ILE A 81 0.26 -10.04 -17.52
C ILE A 81 1.04 -8.73 -17.36
N ALA A 82 2.08 -8.73 -16.52
CA ALA A 82 2.97 -7.60 -16.30
C ALA A 82 3.67 -7.20 -17.60
N GLY A 83 4.24 -8.17 -18.33
CA GLY A 83 4.83 -7.95 -19.65
C GLY A 83 3.82 -7.47 -20.70
N HIS A 84 2.61 -8.05 -20.71
CA HIS A 84 1.55 -7.69 -21.65
C HIS A 84 0.96 -6.29 -21.42
N LEU A 85 1.01 -5.79 -20.19
CA LEU A 85 0.50 -4.47 -19.81
C LEU A 85 1.62 -3.43 -19.60
N ASP A 86 2.87 -3.80 -19.86
CA ASP A 86 4.06 -2.96 -19.64
C ASP A 86 4.10 -2.32 -18.24
N CYS A 87 3.92 -3.14 -17.21
CA CYS A 87 3.92 -2.66 -15.82
C CYS A 87 4.52 -3.68 -14.85
N SER A 88 4.85 -3.26 -13.62
CA SER A 88 5.38 -4.18 -12.60
C SER A 88 4.31 -5.17 -12.09
N ASP A 89 4.71 -6.35 -11.65
CA ASP A 89 3.87 -7.37 -11.00
C ASP A 89 3.01 -6.79 -9.87
N ARG A 90 3.60 -5.92 -9.05
CA ARG A 90 2.89 -5.24 -7.96
C ARG A 90 1.76 -4.36 -8.49
N HIS A 91 1.95 -3.75 -9.65
CA HIS A 91 0.93 -2.95 -10.32
C HIS A 91 -0.17 -3.85 -10.88
N VAL A 92 0.16 -5.02 -11.44
CA VAL A 92 -0.83 -6.02 -11.89
C VAL A 92 -1.77 -6.42 -10.76
N TYR A 93 -1.27 -6.71 -9.56
CA TYR A 93 -2.14 -7.03 -8.42
C TYR A 93 -3.12 -5.90 -8.07
N ARG A 94 -2.68 -4.64 -8.18
CA ARG A 94 -3.55 -3.47 -7.93
C ARG A 94 -4.61 -3.33 -9.02
N LEU A 95 -4.21 -3.48 -10.29
CA LEU A 95 -5.10 -3.43 -11.45
C LEU A 95 -6.14 -4.54 -11.40
N ALA A 96 -5.73 -5.78 -11.18
CA ALA A 96 -6.65 -6.92 -11.11
C ALA A 96 -7.64 -6.79 -9.95
N ALA A 97 -7.19 -6.31 -8.77
CA ALA A 97 -8.07 -6.05 -7.65
C ALA A 97 -9.09 -4.95 -7.94
N ALA A 98 -8.67 -3.84 -8.57
CA ALA A 98 -9.58 -2.77 -8.98
C ALA A 98 -10.54 -3.22 -10.09
N GLY A 99 -10.05 -3.94 -11.10
CA GLY A 99 -10.85 -4.45 -12.20
C GLY A 99 -11.97 -5.37 -11.75
N ARG A 100 -11.70 -6.27 -10.78
CA ARG A 100 -12.75 -7.11 -10.18
C ARG A 100 -13.85 -6.29 -9.50
N ARG A 101 -13.51 -5.20 -8.82
CA ARG A 101 -14.50 -4.31 -8.19
C ARG A 101 -15.33 -3.57 -9.23
N ILE A 102 -14.69 -3.07 -10.29
CA ILE A 102 -15.36 -2.39 -11.40
C ILE A 102 -16.36 -3.34 -12.08
N LEU A 103 -15.94 -4.55 -12.41
CA LEU A 103 -16.79 -5.56 -13.05
C LEU A 103 -17.97 -5.96 -12.15
N ALA A 104 -17.74 -6.14 -10.84
CA ALA A 104 -18.81 -6.42 -9.89
C ALA A 104 -19.85 -5.28 -9.82
N ALA A 105 -19.39 -4.03 -9.74
CA ALA A 105 -20.27 -2.86 -9.72
C ALA A 105 -21.07 -2.67 -11.02
N GLN A 106 -20.53 -3.11 -12.17
CA GLN A 106 -21.25 -3.08 -13.45
C GLN A 106 -22.37 -4.12 -13.47
N GLN A 107 -22.12 -5.33 -12.96
CA GLN A 107 -23.13 -6.39 -12.90
C GLN A 107 -24.31 -5.99 -12.01
N GLU A 108 -24.05 -5.40 -10.84
CA GLU A 108 -25.10 -4.94 -9.90
C GLU A 108 -25.99 -3.82 -10.47
N GLY A 109 -25.49 -3.05 -11.45
CA GLY A 109 -26.26 -1.99 -12.11
C GLY A 109 -27.09 -2.47 -13.30
N GLU A 110 -26.83 -3.66 -13.84
CA GLU A 110 -27.62 -4.26 -14.93
C GLU A 110 -28.81 -5.08 -14.41
N ASP A 111 -28.74 -5.53 -13.15
CA ASP A 111 -29.78 -6.32 -12.47
C ASP A 111 -30.79 -5.46 -11.68
N ALA A 112 -30.72 -4.12 -11.77
CA ALA A 112 -31.55 -3.14 -11.07
C ALA A 112 -32.46 -2.34 -12.01
#